data_AF-A0A4V1WLQ8-F1
#
_entry.id   AF-A0A4V1WLQ8-F1
#
_cell.length_a   1.000
_cell.length_b   1.000
_cell.length_c   1.000
_cell.angle_alpha   90.00
_cell.angle_beta   90.00
_cell.angle_gamma   90.00
#
_symmetry.space_group_name_H-M   'P 1'
#
loop_
_entity.id
_entity.type
_entity.pdbx_description
1 polymer ?
#
loop_
_entity_poly.entity_id
_entity_poly.type
_entity_poly.pdbx_seq_one_letter_code
_entity_poly.pdbx_strand_id
1 'polypeptide(L)'
;MADLNQELTATTEEIQALVLLHSQFLWHGSQQQRQQVRDEVRGVASVTRCAALFQPLSSDNPNASALHQPGPVTGAEVDSWNWKAWIENEKRTRLAAYIYLIDASSTIFFNTQPRFDAKSITVPLPADDAAWEAKTSEECASALGLRGSSAQMSNESGSRRAKQLAMREALCVLNGACPGQFPERATNVFGKFILIHAIHAQIYNIQHQLLQRVCSSGTSTPQSQGDSPATPPNGVNEQVQNNLRSTVGALQLWKTCWDKDLATQFPQNQRRRGFCRDGIHFYFLAQAFLRQSRPEDWAAPPDVRCRHVFNLLKQIRHYIASDSAQKGIEIGDMVAIADDYAIADLTLNMKRLFTPLDEL
;
A
#
# COMPACT_ATOMS: atom_id res chain seq x y z
N MET A 1 22.31 -26.23 -6.23
CA MET A 1 21.80 -25.01 -6.91
C MET A 1 20.37 -25.18 -7.43
N ALA A 2 20.03 -26.27 -8.13
CA ALA A 2 18.63 -26.52 -8.54
C ALA A 2 17.66 -26.67 -7.35
N ASP A 3 18.10 -27.35 -6.28
CA ASP A 3 17.29 -27.67 -5.09
C ASP A 3 16.84 -26.42 -4.30
N LEU A 4 17.77 -25.51 -3.97
CA LEU A 4 17.46 -24.26 -3.25
C LEU A 4 16.53 -23.33 -4.04
N ASN A 5 16.65 -23.31 -5.37
CA ASN A 5 15.75 -22.51 -6.21
C ASN A 5 14.34 -23.09 -6.19
N GLN A 6 14.24 -24.42 -6.24
CA GLN A 6 12.96 -25.12 -6.20
C GLN A 6 12.27 -24.96 -4.84
N GLU A 7 13.02 -24.99 -3.74
CA GLU A 7 12.51 -24.78 -2.38
C GLU A 7 12.03 -23.33 -2.13
N LEU A 8 12.78 -22.32 -2.60
CA LEU A 8 12.38 -20.91 -2.49
C LEU A 8 11.16 -20.57 -3.36
N THR A 9 11.11 -21.11 -4.59
CA THR A 9 9.96 -20.94 -5.48
C THR A 9 8.72 -21.64 -4.90
N ALA A 10 8.84 -22.88 -4.41
CA ALA A 10 7.75 -23.60 -3.77
C ALA A 10 7.20 -22.84 -2.54
N THR A 11 8.09 -22.34 -1.67
CA THR A 11 7.69 -21.52 -0.52
C THR A 11 6.97 -20.24 -0.95
N THR A 12 7.40 -19.60 -2.03
CA THR A 12 6.78 -18.36 -2.54
C THR A 12 5.37 -18.64 -3.09
N GLU A 13 5.21 -19.74 -3.84
CA GLU A 13 3.92 -20.16 -4.41
C GLU A 13 2.92 -20.59 -3.33
N GLU A 14 3.36 -21.30 -2.29
CA GLU A 14 2.52 -21.67 -1.14
C GLU A 14 1.99 -20.43 -0.40
N ILE A 15 2.86 -19.43 -0.16
CA ILE A 15 2.44 -18.18 0.46
C ILE A 15 1.50 -17.41 -0.46
N GLN A 16 1.77 -17.37 -1.78
CA GLN A 16 0.84 -16.78 -2.75
C GLN A 16 -0.54 -17.42 -2.67
N ALA A 17 -0.62 -18.75 -2.65
CA ALA A 17 -1.89 -19.47 -2.55
C ALA A 17 -2.64 -19.14 -1.25
N LEU A 18 -1.94 -19.14 -0.11
CA LEU A 18 -2.51 -18.75 1.18
C LEU A 18 -3.08 -17.32 1.16
N VAL A 19 -2.33 -16.39 0.59
CA VAL A 19 -2.71 -14.97 0.54
C VAL A 19 -3.88 -14.74 -0.43
N LEU A 20 -3.92 -15.45 -1.56
CA LEU A 20 -5.07 -15.44 -2.47
C LEU A 20 -6.33 -15.99 -1.80
N LEU A 21 -6.24 -17.12 -1.09
CA LEU A 21 -7.37 -17.67 -0.33
C LEU A 21 -7.86 -16.71 0.75
N HIS A 22 -6.93 -16.11 1.50
CA HIS A 22 -7.27 -15.09 2.50
C HIS A 22 -8.00 -13.91 1.86
N SER A 23 -7.50 -13.40 0.74
CA SER A 23 -8.13 -12.32 -0.03
C SER A 23 -9.53 -12.70 -0.52
N GLN A 24 -9.71 -13.91 -1.05
CA GLN A 24 -11.00 -14.42 -1.49
C GLN A 24 -12.02 -14.44 -0.33
N PHE A 25 -11.66 -14.99 0.83
CA PHE A 25 -12.61 -14.99 1.95
C PHE A 25 -12.84 -13.60 2.54
N LEU A 26 -11.82 -12.73 2.56
CA LEU A 26 -11.95 -11.37 3.06
C LEU A 26 -12.88 -10.51 2.18
N TRP A 27 -12.78 -10.66 0.85
CA TRP A 27 -13.46 -9.81 -0.12
C TRP A 27 -14.60 -10.46 -0.89
N HIS A 28 -14.80 -11.78 -0.75
CA HIS A 28 -15.89 -12.54 -1.38
C HIS A 28 -16.63 -13.50 -0.45
N GLY A 29 -16.06 -13.78 0.73
CA GLY A 29 -16.65 -14.70 1.68
C GLY A 29 -17.92 -14.16 2.32
N SER A 30 -18.67 -15.06 2.97
CA SER A 30 -19.73 -14.70 3.90
C SER A 30 -19.18 -13.93 5.11
N GLN A 31 -20.07 -13.37 5.93
CA GLN A 31 -19.67 -12.74 7.20
C GLN A 31 -18.84 -13.70 8.09
N GLN A 32 -19.23 -14.98 8.14
CA GLN A 32 -18.51 -15.99 8.92
C GLN A 32 -17.12 -16.27 8.33
N GLN A 33 -17.01 -16.44 7.02
CA GLN A 33 -15.71 -16.67 6.35
C GLN A 33 -14.77 -15.47 6.51
N ARG A 34 -15.30 -14.23 6.38
CA ARG A 34 -14.53 -13.02 6.67
C ARG A 34 -14.05 -12.96 8.10
N GLN A 35 -14.92 -13.26 9.06
CA GLN A 35 -14.54 -13.29 10.47
C GLN A 35 -13.41 -14.29 10.71
N GLN A 36 -13.55 -15.51 10.18
CA GLN A 36 -12.54 -16.56 10.28
C GLN A 36 -11.17 -16.09 9.76
N VAL A 37 -11.09 -15.54 8.54
CA VAL A 37 -9.79 -15.11 8.01
C VAL A 37 -9.18 -13.94 8.77
N ARG A 38 -9.99 -13.03 9.32
CA ARG A 38 -9.49 -11.96 10.21
C ARG A 38 -8.89 -12.53 11.50
N ASP A 39 -9.47 -13.60 12.04
CA ASP A 39 -8.94 -14.27 13.23
C ASP A 39 -7.63 -15.03 12.91
N GLU A 40 -7.52 -15.58 11.70
CA GLU A 40 -6.35 -16.34 11.23
C GLU A 40 -5.21 -15.46 10.66
N VAL A 41 -5.38 -14.14 10.57
CA VAL A 41 -4.40 -13.22 9.96
C VAL A 41 -3.00 -13.30 10.59
N ARG A 42 -2.92 -13.75 11.86
CA ARG A 42 -1.65 -13.97 12.56
C ARG A 42 -0.80 -15.06 11.88
N GLY A 43 -1.42 -16.10 11.34
CA GLY A 43 -0.74 -17.16 10.59
C GLY A 43 -0.04 -16.62 9.35
N VAL A 44 -0.77 -15.84 8.54
CA VAL A 44 -0.22 -15.15 7.36
C VAL A 44 0.97 -14.26 7.76
N ALA A 45 0.83 -13.49 8.83
CA ALA A 45 1.90 -12.62 9.32
C ALA A 45 3.13 -13.41 9.83
N SER A 46 2.93 -14.57 10.45
CA SER A 46 4.02 -15.44 10.90
C SER A 46 4.80 -15.98 9.72
N VAL A 47 4.11 -16.61 8.76
CA VAL A 47 4.74 -17.19 7.57
C VAL A 47 5.48 -16.12 6.76
N THR A 48 4.90 -14.92 6.63
CA THR A 48 5.53 -13.78 5.96
C THR A 48 6.87 -13.39 6.60
N ARG A 49 6.94 -13.37 7.94
CA ARG A 49 8.17 -13.05 8.68
C ARG A 49 9.19 -14.18 8.60
N CYS A 50 8.76 -15.44 8.74
CA CYS A 50 9.63 -16.61 8.60
C CYS A 50 10.27 -16.68 7.21
N ALA A 51 9.51 -16.35 6.16
CA ALA A 51 10.00 -16.27 4.80
C ALA A 51 10.81 -15.01 4.50
N ALA A 52 11.00 -14.10 5.48
CA ALA A 52 11.71 -12.81 5.37
C ALA A 52 11.23 -11.89 4.22
N LEU A 53 9.94 -11.97 3.84
CA LEU A 53 9.41 -11.38 2.60
C LEU A 53 9.60 -9.86 2.46
N PHE A 54 9.75 -9.15 3.58
CA PHE A 54 9.95 -7.69 3.60
C PHE A 54 11.41 -7.23 3.52
N GLN A 55 12.32 -8.17 3.29
CA GLN A 55 13.74 -7.90 3.09
C GLN A 55 14.16 -8.38 1.69
N PRO A 56 15.01 -7.62 0.98
CA PRO A 56 15.71 -8.14 -0.20
C PRO A 56 16.48 -9.40 0.17
N LEU A 57 16.66 -10.30 -0.80
CA LEU A 57 17.60 -11.42 -0.62
C LEU A 57 19.01 -10.86 -0.38
N SER A 58 19.81 -11.52 0.47
CA SER A 58 21.22 -11.13 0.67
C SER A 58 21.95 -11.10 -0.67
N SER A 59 22.90 -10.17 -0.86
CA SER A 59 23.76 -10.09 -2.05
C SER A 59 24.48 -11.39 -2.38
N ASP A 60 24.75 -12.19 -1.36
CA ASP A 60 25.48 -13.45 -1.40
C ASP A 60 24.55 -14.63 -1.78
N ASN A 61 23.23 -14.39 -1.84
CA ASN A 61 22.28 -15.36 -2.34
C ASN A 61 22.41 -15.48 -3.87
N PRO A 62 22.58 -16.69 -4.43
CA PRO A 62 22.74 -16.88 -5.88
C PRO A 62 21.51 -16.46 -6.69
N ASN A 63 20.34 -16.34 -6.05
CA ASN A 63 19.12 -15.86 -6.67
C ASN A 63 18.89 -14.37 -6.47
N ALA A 64 19.76 -13.63 -5.77
CA ALA A 64 19.56 -12.21 -5.57
C ALA A 64 19.70 -11.45 -6.89
N SER A 65 18.71 -10.60 -7.17
CA SER A 65 18.80 -9.66 -8.28
C SER A 65 19.49 -8.39 -7.81
N ALA A 66 20.56 -7.98 -8.48
CA ALA A 66 21.24 -6.70 -8.22
C ALA A 66 20.27 -5.50 -8.26
N LEU A 67 19.30 -5.50 -9.18
CA LEU A 67 18.29 -4.44 -9.30
C LEU A 67 17.23 -4.42 -8.18
N HIS A 68 17.28 -5.37 -7.25
CA HIS A 68 16.44 -5.39 -6.04
C HIS A 68 17.21 -5.02 -4.78
N GLN A 69 18.52 -4.77 -4.91
CA GLN A 69 19.37 -4.29 -3.83
C GLN A 69 19.26 -2.76 -3.71
N PRO A 70 19.43 -2.21 -2.48
CA PRO A 70 19.40 -0.77 -2.26
C PRO A 70 20.55 -0.05 -3.00
N GLY A 71 20.41 1.28 -3.13
CA GLY A 71 21.44 2.14 -3.72
C GLY A 71 21.29 2.37 -5.23
N PRO A 72 22.24 3.12 -5.84
CA PRO A 72 22.20 3.45 -7.26
C PRO A 72 22.44 2.21 -8.14
N VAL A 73 22.07 2.33 -9.42
CA VAL A 73 22.42 1.32 -10.44
C VAL A 73 23.86 1.56 -10.87
N THR A 74 24.66 0.50 -10.90
CA THR A 74 26.05 0.56 -11.38
C THR A 74 26.19 -0.15 -12.74
N GLY A 75 27.22 0.19 -13.52
CA GLY A 75 27.47 -0.46 -14.81
C GLY A 75 27.67 -1.97 -14.68
N ALA A 76 28.40 -2.42 -13.65
CA ALA A 76 28.60 -3.84 -13.37
C ALA A 76 27.28 -4.59 -13.12
N GLU A 77 26.32 -3.97 -12.43
CA GLU A 77 25.00 -4.58 -12.20
C GLU A 77 24.15 -4.67 -13.47
N VAL A 78 24.33 -3.73 -14.41
CA VAL A 78 23.69 -3.76 -15.73
C VAL A 78 24.29 -4.91 -16.56
N ASP A 79 25.61 -5.04 -16.56
CA ASP A 79 26.34 -6.07 -17.32
C ASP A 79 26.07 -7.48 -16.79
N SER A 80 25.93 -7.63 -15.47
CA SER A 80 25.65 -8.90 -14.80
C SER A 80 24.16 -9.20 -14.64
N TRP A 81 23.27 -8.40 -15.26
CA TRP A 81 21.83 -8.56 -15.07
C TRP A 81 21.33 -9.92 -15.59
N ASN A 82 20.54 -10.60 -14.76
CA ASN A 82 19.95 -11.89 -15.07
C ASN A 82 18.43 -11.81 -14.97
N TRP A 83 17.75 -12.01 -16.09
CA TRP A 83 16.28 -11.89 -16.15
C TRP A 83 15.55 -12.90 -15.27
N LYS A 84 16.05 -14.14 -15.18
CA LYS A 84 15.42 -15.19 -14.34
C LYS A 84 15.49 -14.84 -12.86
N ALA A 85 16.66 -14.44 -12.36
CA ALA A 85 16.81 -13.97 -10.98
C ALA A 85 15.95 -12.71 -10.73
N TRP A 86 15.91 -11.78 -11.69
CA TRP A 86 15.08 -10.59 -11.61
C TRP A 86 13.59 -10.93 -11.45
N ILE A 87 13.05 -11.85 -12.27
CA ILE A 87 11.64 -12.28 -12.18
C ILE A 87 11.33 -12.86 -10.80
N GLU A 88 12.19 -13.74 -10.26
CA GLU A 88 11.92 -14.38 -8.96
C GLU A 88 11.95 -13.36 -7.81
N ASN A 89 12.83 -12.36 -7.87
CA ASN A 89 12.84 -11.28 -6.88
C ASN A 89 11.63 -10.35 -7.06
N GLU A 90 11.21 -10.05 -8.28
CA GLU A 90 10.05 -9.20 -8.53
C GLU A 90 8.75 -9.89 -8.10
N LYS A 91 8.62 -11.21 -8.32
CA LYS A 91 7.53 -12.04 -7.76
C LYS A 91 7.45 -11.90 -6.24
N ARG A 92 8.60 -12.00 -5.58
CA ARG A 92 8.73 -11.87 -4.12
C ARG A 92 8.35 -10.47 -3.65
N THR A 93 8.84 -9.43 -4.34
CA THR A 93 8.50 -8.02 -4.09
C THR A 93 7.01 -7.75 -4.21
N ARG A 94 6.38 -8.23 -5.30
CA ARG A 94 4.94 -8.09 -5.54
C ARG A 94 4.11 -8.88 -4.53
N LEU A 95 4.54 -10.07 -4.12
CA LEU A 95 3.90 -10.82 -3.03
C LEU A 95 3.95 -10.06 -1.71
N ALA A 96 5.12 -9.52 -1.35
CA ALA A 96 5.28 -8.70 -0.14
C ALA A 96 4.38 -7.46 -0.18
N ALA A 97 4.34 -6.76 -1.31
CA ALA A 97 3.43 -5.62 -1.51
C ALA A 97 1.96 -6.02 -1.38
N TYR A 98 1.55 -7.17 -1.92
CA TYR A 98 0.18 -7.65 -1.84
C TYR A 98 -0.24 -8.03 -0.41
N ILE A 99 0.64 -8.73 0.32
CA ILE A 99 0.45 -9.05 1.74
C ILE A 99 0.26 -7.77 2.56
N TYR A 100 1.12 -6.78 2.32
CA TYR A 100 1.02 -5.50 2.99
C TYR A 100 -0.29 -4.76 2.66
N LEU A 101 -0.72 -4.78 1.39
CA LEU A 101 -1.99 -4.18 0.98
C LEU A 101 -3.19 -4.86 1.64
N ILE A 102 -3.17 -6.18 1.85
CA ILE A 102 -4.23 -6.90 2.57
C ILE A 102 -4.26 -6.48 4.05
N ASP A 103 -3.10 -6.34 4.69
CA ASP A 103 -2.99 -5.86 6.08
C ASP A 103 -3.51 -4.42 6.22
N ALA A 104 -3.04 -3.52 5.35
CA ALA A 104 -3.47 -2.13 5.34
C ALA A 104 -4.96 -1.98 4.97
N SER A 105 -5.48 -2.78 4.04
CA SER A 105 -6.91 -2.79 3.71
C SER A 105 -7.74 -3.34 4.86
N SER A 106 -7.26 -4.36 5.57
CA SER A 106 -7.89 -4.85 6.80
C SER A 106 -7.98 -3.75 7.85
N THR A 107 -6.95 -2.92 7.93
CA THR A 107 -6.93 -1.74 8.80
C THR A 107 -7.97 -0.71 8.37
N ILE A 108 -7.99 -0.34 7.09
CA ILE A 108 -8.88 0.70 6.56
C ILE A 108 -10.35 0.28 6.69
N PHE A 109 -10.69 -0.90 6.15
CA PHE A 109 -12.07 -1.33 5.95
C PHE A 109 -12.64 -2.09 7.15
N PHE A 110 -11.82 -2.69 8.00
CA PHE A 110 -12.31 -3.58 9.07
C PHE A 110 -11.83 -3.17 10.47
N ASN A 111 -11.17 -2.02 10.63
CA ASN A 111 -10.58 -1.56 11.90
C ASN A 111 -9.61 -2.58 12.52
N THR A 112 -9.06 -3.50 11.73
CA THR A 112 -8.08 -4.48 12.21
C THR A 112 -6.75 -3.78 12.49
N GLN A 113 -6.12 -4.10 13.62
CA GLN A 113 -4.80 -3.56 13.92
C GLN A 113 -3.77 -3.98 12.85
N PRO A 114 -2.99 -3.04 12.27
CA PRO A 114 -1.92 -3.35 11.34
C PRO A 114 -0.95 -4.38 11.94
N ARG A 115 -0.66 -5.45 11.20
CA ARG A 115 0.28 -6.50 11.61
C ARG A 115 1.72 -6.20 11.20
N PHE A 116 1.91 -5.27 10.26
CA PHE A 116 3.22 -4.90 9.76
C PHE A 116 3.48 -3.41 9.94
N ASP A 117 4.68 -3.08 10.43
CA ASP A 117 5.16 -1.71 10.42
C ASP A 117 5.80 -1.43 9.07
N ALA A 118 5.19 -0.53 8.29
CA ALA A 118 5.69 -0.11 6.99
C ALA A 118 7.13 0.42 7.04
N LYS A 119 7.58 0.97 8.18
CA LYS A 119 8.96 1.46 8.36
C LYS A 119 9.98 0.32 8.46
N SER A 120 9.54 -0.91 8.74
CA SER A 120 10.40 -2.10 8.77
C SER A 120 10.55 -2.78 7.41
N ILE A 121 9.76 -2.35 6.41
CA ILE A 121 9.74 -2.96 5.08
C ILE A 121 10.84 -2.35 4.20
N THR A 122 11.84 -3.16 3.91
CA THR A 122 13.06 -2.75 3.18
C THR A 122 13.13 -3.28 1.75
N VAL A 123 12.23 -4.19 1.36
CA VAL A 123 12.09 -4.59 -0.05
C VAL A 123 11.71 -3.37 -0.90
N PRO A 124 12.24 -3.24 -2.14
CA PRO A 124 11.82 -2.21 -3.09
C PRO A 124 10.30 -2.21 -3.31
N LEU A 125 9.74 -1.07 -3.69
CA LEU A 125 8.41 -1.03 -4.28
C LEU A 125 8.41 -1.77 -5.62
N PRO A 126 7.27 -2.34 -6.06
CA PRO A 126 7.20 -3.08 -7.32
C PRO A 126 7.65 -2.28 -8.55
N ALA A 127 8.32 -2.95 -9.48
CA ALA A 127 8.75 -2.36 -10.75
C ALA A 127 7.57 -2.01 -11.67
N ASP A 128 7.85 -1.28 -12.74
CA ASP A 128 6.85 -0.84 -13.70
C ASP A 128 6.17 -2.01 -14.42
N ASP A 129 4.89 -1.86 -14.74
CA ASP A 129 4.10 -2.89 -15.43
C ASP A 129 4.74 -3.31 -16.76
N ALA A 130 5.32 -2.37 -17.51
CA ALA A 130 6.02 -2.66 -18.76
C ALA A 130 7.20 -3.64 -18.58
N ALA A 131 7.92 -3.58 -17.45
CA ALA A 131 9.01 -4.51 -17.16
C ALA A 131 8.49 -5.87 -16.67
N TRP A 132 7.40 -5.86 -15.91
CA TRP A 132 6.77 -7.06 -15.35
C TRP A 132 6.01 -7.89 -16.41
N GLU A 133 5.31 -7.23 -17.34
CA GLU A 133 4.48 -7.87 -18.35
C GLU A 133 5.26 -8.29 -19.60
N ALA A 134 6.53 -7.87 -19.70
CA ALA A 134 7.46 -8.19 -20.77
C ALA A 134 7.50 -9.70 -21.07
N LYS A 135 7.44 -10.05 -22.35
CA LYS A 135 7.45 -11.45 -22.82
C LYS A 135 8.85 -11.96 -23.08
N THR A 136 9.82 -11.07 -23.20
CA THR A 136 11.22 -11.42 -23.44
C THR A 136 12.16 -10.68 -22.48
N SER A 137 13.35 -11.26 -22.30
CA SER A 137 14.42 -10.64 -21.52
C SER A 137 14.78 -9.26 -22.07
N GLU A 138 14.72 -9.07 -23.38
CA GLU A 138 15.11 -7.82 -24.02
C GLU A 138 14.05 -6.73 -23.85
N GLU A 139 12.77 -7.08 -23.92
CA GLU A 139 11.66 -6.17 -23.58
C GLU A 139 11.76 -5.73 -22.11
N CYS A 140 12.06 -6.65 -21.20
CA CYS A 140 12.23 -6.34 -19.78
C CYS A 140 13.42 -5.40 -19.56
N ALA A 141 14.59 -5.71 -20.15
CA ALA A 141 15.77 -4.87 -20.08
C ALA A 141 15.52 -3.46 -20.63
N SER A 142 14.83 -3.38 -21.77
CA SER A 142 14.44 -2.12 -22.41
C SER A 142 13.52 -1.31 -21.50
N ALA A 143 12.46 -1.91 -20.94
CA ALA A 143 11.53 -1.23 -20.04
C ALA A 143 12.20 -0.73 -18.74
N LEU A 144 13.13 -1.50 -18.19
CA LEU A 144 13.94 -1.13 -17.03
C LEU A 144 14.97 -0.02 -17.32
N GLY A 145 15.24 0.28 -18.59
CA GLY A 145 16.21 1.30 -19.01
C GLY A 145 17.65 0.79 -19.09
N LEU A 146 17.85 -0.53 -19.04
CA LEU A 146 19.17 -1.16 -19.21
C LEU A 146 19.71 -1.04 -20.64
N ARG A 147 18.89 -0.55 -21.56
CA ARG A 147 19.21 -0.27 -22.97
C ARG A 147 19.19 1.22 -23.30
N GLY A 148 19.20 2.07 -22.27
CA GLY A 148 19.11 3.52 -22.41
C GLY A 148 17.67 4.03 -22.49
N SER A 149 17.51 5.34 -22.36
CA SER A 149 16.19 6.01 -22.26
C SER A 149 15.38 5.92 -23.55
N SER A 150 16.02 5.83 -24.72
CA SER A 150 15.35 5.67 -26.01
C SER A 150 14.67 4.31 -26.16
N ALA A 151 15.12 3.27 -25.46
CA ALA A 151 14.51 1.95 -25.48
C ALA A 151 13.28 1.83 -24.54
N GLN A 152 13.05 2.81 -23.67
CA GLN A 152 11.96 2.81 -22.68
C GLN A 152 10.63 3.34 -23.22
N MET A 153 10.46 3.42 -24.54
CA MET A 153 9.23 3.97 -25.15
C MET A 153 7.97 3.20 -24.71
N SER A 154 8.05 1.89 -24.51
CA SER A 154 6.91 1.09 -24.02
C SER A 154 6.54 1.35 -22.55
N ASN A 155 7.40 2.05 -21.79
CA ASN A 155 7.23 2.30 -20.36
C ASN A 155 6.87 3.77 -20.08
N GLU A 156 5.88 4.32 -20.80
CA GLU A 156 5.47 5.73 -20.66
C GLU A 156 4.86 6.04 -19.30
N SER A 157 4.01 5.14 -18.81
CA SER A 157 3.25 5.29 -17.56
C SER A 157 4.01 4.87 -16.29
N GLY A 158 5.21 4.31 -16.42
CA GLY A 158 6.02 3.84 -15.30
C GLY A 158 6.93 4.89 -14.67
N SER A 159 7.74 4.46 -13.69
CA SER A 159 8.84 5.22 -13.13
C SER A 159 10.01 5.41 -14.12
N ARG A 160 10.18 4.47 -15.07
CA ARG A 160 11.34 4.33 -15.97
C ARG A 160 12.66 4.09 -15.22
N ARG A 161 12.59 3.47 -14.04
CA ARG A 161 13.76 3.21 -13.19
C ARG A 161 14.07 1.71 -13.14
N ALA A 162 15.35 1.37 -13.25
CA ALA A 162 15.80 -0.02 -13.06
C ALA A 162 15.71 -0.46 -11.59
N LYS A 163 16.00 0.43 -10.65
CA LYS A 163 15.84 0.22 -9.19
C LYS A 163 14.72 1.11 -8.64
N GLN A 164 13.76 0.48 -7.97
CA GLN A 164 12.67 1.17 -7.27
C GLN A 164 13.09 1.54 -5.84
N LEU A 165 12.48 2.58 -5.28
CA LEU A 165 12.69 2.94 -3.88
C LEU A 165 12.16 1.85 -2.94
N ALA A 166 12.86 1.58 -1.84
CA ALA A 166 12.30 0.77 -0.76
C ALA A 166 11.13 1.49 -0.07
N MET A 167 10.17 0.71 0.44
CA MET A 167 9.00 1.29 1.14
C MET A 167 9.43 2.16 2.33
N ARG A 168 10.37 1.68 3.15
CA ARG A 168 10.97 2.44 4.26
C ARG A 168 11.59 3.76 3.80
N GLU A 169 12.34 3.75 2.70
CA GLU A 169 13.02 4.94 2.17
C GLU A 169 12.00 5.98 1.70
N ALA A 170 11.03 5.54 0.90
CA ALA A 170 9.94 6.38 0.42
C ALA A 170 9.16 7.01 1.58
N LEU A 171 8.83 6.22 2.62
CA LEU A 171 8.16 6.73 3.81
C LEU A 171 9.05 7.66 4.65
N CYS A 172 10.36 7.44 4.71
CA CYS A 172 11.26 8.35 5.41
C CYS A 172 11.24 9.75 4.81
N VAL A 173 11.27 9.83 3.47
CA VAL A 173 11.17 11.10 2.75
C VAL A 173 9.78 11.71 2.90
N LEU A 174 8.72 10.92 2.71
CA LEU A 174 7.33 11.42 2.84
C LEU A 174 7.07 12.03 4.23
N ASN A 175 7.54 11.39 5.30
CA ASN A 175 7.36 11.85 6.67
C ASN A 175 8.27 13.02 7.05
N GLY A 176 9.17 13.47 6.16
CA GLY A 176 10.17 14.49 6.44
C GLY A 176 11.27 14.05 7.42
N ALA A 177 11.43 12.75 7.62
CA ALA A 177 12.43 12.18 8.54
C ALA A 177 13.83 12.07 7.88
N CYS A 178 13.87 11.98 6.55
CA CYS A 178 15.09 12.01 5.76
C CYS A 178 15.17 13.32 4.97
N PRO A 179 16.35 13.99 4.91
CA PRO A 179 16.52 15.16 4.07
C PRO A 179 16.44 14.76 2.59
N GLY A 180 15.77 15.58 1.78
CA GLY A 180 15.67 15.37 0.35
C GLY A 180 14.28 15.71 -0.20
N GLN A 181 14.21 15.86 -1.52
CA GLN A 181 12.94 15.93 -2.23
C GLN A 181 12.56 14.53 -2.69
N PHE A 182 11.27 14.19 -2.62
CA PHE A 182 10.77 12.97 -3.23
C PHE A 182 10.97 13.08 -4.75
N PRO A 183 11.82 12.25 -5.39
CA PRO A 183 12.18 12.48 -6.78
C PRO A 183 10.96 12.34 -7.69
N GLU A 184 10.94 13.09 -8.79
CA GLU A 184 9.94 12.91 -9.84
C GLU A 184 10.04 11.49 -10.41
N ARG A 185 8.88 10.87 -10.66
CA ARG A 185 8.77 9.48 -11.11
C ARG A 185 9.52 8.48 -10.21
N ALA A 186 9.77 8.81 -8.94
CA ALA A 186 10.48 7.89 -8.02
C ALA A 186 9.70 6.59 -7.75
N THR A 187 8.40 6.61 -7.98
CA THR A 187 7.50 5.46 -7.88
C THR A 187 6.54 5.45 -9.06
N ASN A 188 6.19 4.26 -9.54
CA ASN A 188 5.01 4.09 -10.41
C ASN A 188 3.72 4.22 -9.60
N VAL A 189 2.60 4.16 -10.29
CA VAL A 189 1.26 4.32 -9.68
C VAL A 189 0.97 3.23 -8.65
N PHE A 190 1.41 2.00 -8.86
CA PHE A 190 1.23 0.93 -7.88
C PHE A 190 2.02 1.18 -6.60
N GLY A 191 3.27 1.65 -6.71
CA GLY A 191 4.06 2.12 -5.58
C GLY A 191 3.36 3.23 -4.80
N LYS A 192 2.77 4.23 -5.48
CA LYS A 192 1.99 5.29 -4.82
C LYS A 192 0.76 4.74 -4.10
N PHE A 193 0.07 3.79 -4.71
CA PHE A 193 -1.08 3.11 -4.12
C PHE A 193 -0.70 2.39 -2.81
N ILE A 194 0.44 1.71 -2.79
CA ILE A 194 0.97 1.08 -1.57
C ILE A 194 1.32 2.13 -0.50
N LEU A 195 1.95 3.24 -0.89
CA LEU A 195 2.34 4.30 0.04
C LEU A 195 1.16 5.02 0.68
N ILE A 196 0.06 5.28 -0.05
CA ILE A 196 -1.14 5.88 0.56
C ILE A 196 -1.78 4.92 1.58
N HIS A 197 -1.76 3.61 1.32
CA HIS A 197 -2.20 2.59 2.28
C HIS A 197 -1.31 2.55 3.53
N ALA A 198 -0.01 2.80 3.39
CA ALA A 198 0.88 2.97 4.53
C ALA A 198 0.60 4.22 5.36
N ILE A 199 0.25 5.33 4.72
CA ILE A 199 -0.22 6.53 5.42
C ILE A 199 -1.52 6.22 6.19
N HIS A 200 -2.45 5.46 5.62
CA HIS A 200 -3.66 5.01 6.33
C HIS A 200 -3.36 4.18 7.59
N ALA A 201 -2.41 3.25 7.51
CA ALA A 201 -1.98 2.48 8.68
C ALA A 201 -1.36 3.37 9.78
N GLN A 202 -0.64 4.43 9.40
CA GLN A 202 -0.14 5.43 10.35
C GLN A 202 -1.27 6.22 11.00
N ILE A 203 -2.27 6.66 10.21
CA ILE A 203 -3.46 7.33 10.72
C ILE A 203 -4.16 6.44 11.76
N TYR A 204 -4.40 5.18 11.44
CA TYR A 204 -5.00 4.23 12.38
C TYR A 204 -4.23 4.18 13.71
N ASN A 205 -2.92 3.99 13.66
CA ASN A 205 -2.09 3.91 14.87
C ASN A 205 -2.16 5.19 15.71
N ILE A 206 -2.13 6.36 15.07
CA ILE A 206 -2.26 7.66 15.76
C ILE A 206 -3.63 7.78 16.42
N GLN A 207 -4.70 7.43 15.72
CA GLN A 207 -6.07 7.53 16.22
C GLN A 207 -6.28 6.60 17.41
N HIS A 208 -5.85 5.34 17.32
CA HIS A 208 -5.94 4.41 18.44
C HIS A 208 -5.11 4.84 19.66
N GLN A 209 -3.93 5.45 19.46
CA GLN A 209 -3.16 6.05 20.56
C GLN A 209 -3.89 7.23 21.22
N LEU A 210 -4.65 8.02 20.46
CA LEU A 210 -5.47 9.10 21.00
C LEU A 210 -6.68 8.55 21.80
N LEU A 211 -7.33 7.49 21.32
CA LEU A 211 -8.50 6.89 21.97
C LEU A 211 -8.17 6.24 23.32
N GLN A 212 -7.08 5.48 23.38
CA GLN A 212 -6.61 4.84 24.62
C GLN A 212 -6.39 5.87 25.74
N ARG A 213 -6.04 7.11 25.40
CA ARG A 213 -5.88 8.20 26.38
C ARG A 213 -7.21 8.70 26.93
N VAL A 214 -8.23 8.86 26.08
CA VAL A 214 -9.55 9.35 26.53
C VAL A 214 -10.15 8.39 27.56
N CYS A 215 -10.02 7.08 27.35
CA CYS A 215 -10.49 6.07 28.30
C CYS A 215 -9.66 6.03 29.59
N SER A 216 -8.34 6.31 29.52
CA SER A 216 -7.46 6.29 30.70
C SER A 216 -7.65 7.50 31.63
N SER A 217 -8.14 8.62 31.11
CA SER A 217 -8.43 9.83 31.89
C SER A 217 -9.82 9.83 32.54
N GLY A 218 -10.65 8.81 32.30
CA GLY A 218 -12.07 8.76 32.69
C GLY A 218 -12.39 8.02 34.00
N THR A 219 -11.41 7.44 34.70
CA THR A 219 -11.65 6.74 35.98
C THR A 219 -11.29 7.64 37.16
N SER A 220 -12.26 8.46 37.58
CA SER A 220 -12.25 9.11 38.89
C SER A 220 -12.56 8.05 39.96
N THR A 221 -11.55 7.30 40.41
CA THR A 221 -11.65 6.55 41.68
C THR A 221 -11.63 7.53 42.86
N PRO A 222 -12.45 7.33 43.91
CA PRO A 222 -12.41 8.17 45.10
C PRO A 222 -11.05 7.99 45.79
N GLN A 223 -10.42 9.13 46.05
CA GLN A 223 -9.12 9.31 46.65
C GLN A 223 -9.06 8.66 48.05
N SER A 224 -8.30 7.58 48.20
CA SER A 224 -7.76 7.17 49.51
C SER A 224 -6.29 7.57 49.55
N GLN A 225 -5.92 8.20 50.67
CA GLN A 225 -4.67 8.91 50.89
C GLN A 225 -3.45 8.00 50.77
N GLY A 226 -2.42 8.47 50.05
CA GLY A 226 -1.09 7.87 50.02
C GLY A 226 -0.59 7.66 48.61
N ASP A 227 0.49 8.37 48.29
CA ASP A 227 1.32 8.26 47.09
C ASP A 227 0.91 9.03 45.82
N SER A 228 1.89 9.81 45.36
CA SER A 228 1.87 10.81 44.31
C SER A 228 1.21 10.36 42.99
N PRO A 229 0.43 11.22 42.31
CA PRO A 229 -0.09 10.91 41.00
C PRO A 229 1.05 11.00 39.98
N ALA A 230 1.41 9.87 39.37
CA ALA A 230 2.29 9.84 38.21
C ALA A 230 1.56 10.48 37.02
N THR A 231 1.79 11.78 36.82
CA THR A 231 1.42 12.49 35.59
C THR A 231 2.02 11.74 34.41
N PRO A 232 1.25 11.39 33.35
CA PRO A 232 1.85 10.80 32.16
C PRO A 232 2.92 11.75 31.61
N PRO A 233 4.10 11.26 31.24
CA PRO A 233 5.20 12.13 30.85
C PRO A 233 4.82 12.96 29.62
N ASN A 234 4.95 14.29 29.70
CA ASN A 234 4.67 15.25 28.63
C ASN A 234 5.21 14.83 27.25
N GLY A 235 6.34 14.11 27.20
CA GLY A 235 6.96 13.62 25.97
C GLY A 235 6.09 12.68 25.13
N VAL A 236 5.18 11.91 25.74
CA VAL A 236 4.27 11.03 25.00
C VAL A 236 3.20 11.85 24.24
N ASN A 237 2.77 12.99 24.79
CA ASN A 237 1.82 13.87 24.11
C ASN A 237 2.46 14.56 22.90
N GLU A 238 3.68 15.06 23.08
CA GLU A 238 4.48 15.64 22.00
C GLU A 238 4.77 14.64 20.88
N GLN A 239 5.07 13.38 21.22
CA GLN A 239 5.33 12.34 20.23
C GLN A 239 4.12 12.08 19.32
N VAL A 240 2.91 11.99 19.87
CA VAL A 240 1.70 11.75 19.06
C VAL A 240 1.36 12.96 18.19
N GLN A 241 1.53 14.17 18.71
CA GLN A 241 1.34 15.39 17.93
C GLN A 241 2.38 15.51 16.80
N ASN A 242 3.63 15.13 17.06
CA ASN A 242 4.68 15.09 16.05
C ASN A 242 4.38 14.04 14.96
N ASN A 243 3.93 12.85 15.36
CA ASN A 243 3.49 11.82 14.41
C ASN A 243 2.31 12.30 13.55
N LEU A 244 1.31 12.94 14.15
CA LEU A 244 0.17 13.51 13.43
C LEU A 244 0.62 14.56 12.40
N ARG A 245 1.48 15.51 12.81
CA ARG A 245 2.02 16.53 11.90
C ARG A 245 2.82 15.92 10.76
N SER A 246 3.66 14.94 11.05
CA SER A 246 4.46 14.21 10.07
C SER A 246 3.58 13.45 9.07
N THR A 247 2.55 12.75 9.55
CA THR A 247 1.59 12.03 8.70
C THR A 247 0.74 12.96 7.83
N VAL A 248 0.34 14.14 8.34
CA VAL A 248 -0.35 15.17 7.53
C VAL A 248 0.57 15.71 6.43
N GLY A 249 1.83 15.99 6.77
CA GLY A 249 2.84 16.40 5.79
C GLY A 249 3.09 15.34 4.72
N ALA A 250 3.20 14.07 5.13
CA ALA A 250 3.34 12.93 4.23
C ALA A 250 2.16 12.80 3.25
N LEU A 251 0.93 12.99 3.74
CA LEU A 251 -0.27 12.95 2.93
C LEU A 251 -0.29 14.08 1.87
N GLN A 252 0.11 15.28 2.26
CA GLN A 252 0.21 16.43 1.34
C GLN A 252 1.29 16.22 0.28
N LEU A 253 2.49 15.78 0.70
CA LEU A 253 3.59 15.51 -0.22
C LEU A 253 3.24 14.36 -1.18
N TRP A 254 2.60 13.30 -0.68
CA TRP A 254 2.09 12.21 -1.52
C TRP A 254 1.15 12.74 -2.61
N LYS A 255 0.23 13.65 -2.29
CA LYS A 255 -0.69 14.26 -3.25
C LYS A 255 0.03 15.09 -4.30
N THR A 256 1.00 15.90 -3.88
CA THR A 256 1.82 16.69 -4.80
C THR A 256 2.59 15.78 -5.77
N CYS A 257 3.20 14.70 -5.27
CA CYS A 257 3.87 13.72 -6.12
C CYS A 257 2.89 12.98 -7.05
N TRP A 258 1.72 12.60 -6.54
CA TRP A 258 0.66 11.99 -7.34
C TRP A 258 0.27 12.88 -8.51
N ASP A 259 -0.06 14.15 -8.27
CA ASP A 259 -0.52 15.06 -9.33
C ASP A 259 0.56 15.30 -10.40
N LYS A 260 1.81 15.51 -9.97
CA LYS A 260 2.95 15.72 -10.88
C LYS A 260 3.24 14.50 -11.74
N ASP A 261 3.30 13.33 -11.11
CA ASP A 261 3.61 12.10 -11.82
C ASP A 261 2.44 11.66 -12.70
N LEU A 262 1.19 11.85 -12.26
CA LEU A 262 0.00 11.56 -13.07
C LEU A 262 -0.02 12.37 -14.36
N ALA A 263 0.28 13.67 -14.29
CA ALA A 263 0.36 14.53 -15.47
C ALA A 263 1.47 14.10 -16.46
N THR A 264 2.52 13.45 -15.95
CA THR A 264 3.67 13.00 -16.74
C THR A 264 3.48 11.58 -17.30
N GLN A 265 2.88 10.69 -16.52
CA GLN A 265 2.72 9.26 -16.81
C GLN A 265 1.45 8.97 -17.63
N PHE A 266 0.45 9.85 -17.58
CA PHE A 266 -0.82 9.70 -18.30
C PHE A 266 -1.18 11.02 -19.03
N PRO A 267 -0.46 11.36 -20.12
CA PRO A 267 -0.82 12.49 -20.97
C PRO A 267 -2.23 12.31 -21.57
N GLN A 268 -2.88 13.44 -21.89
CA GLN A 268 -4.32 13.59 -22.16
C GLN A 268 -4.98 12.47 -23.00
N ASN A 269 -6.21 12.10 -22.62
CA ASN A 269 -7.11 11.11 -23.27
C ASN A 269 -6.73 9.63 -23.14
N GLN A 270 -5.86 9.27 -22.18
CA GLN A 270 -5.66 7.87 -21.83
C GLN A 270 -6.45 7.49 -20.58
N ARG A 271 -7.38 6.54 -20.75
CA ARG A 271 -8.14 5.97 -19.65
C ARG A 271 -7.22 5.27 -18.67
N ARG A 272 -7.25 5.71 -17.41
CA ARG A 272 -6.55 5.03 -16.30
C ARG A 272 -7.29 3.75 -15.96
N ARG A 273 -6.86 2.63 -16.56
CA ARG A 273 -7.42 1.31 -16.29
C ARG A 273 -6.80 0.68 -15.04
N GLY A 274 -7.60 0.06 -14.20
CA GLY A 274 -7.17 -0.69 -13.02
C GLY A 274 -7.31 0.09 -11.71
N PHE A 275 -7.80 -0.61 -10.69
CA PHE A 275 -8.12 -0.07 -9.36
C PHE A 275 -6.97 0.66 -8.68
N CYS A 276 -5.74 0.14 -8.80
CA CYS A 276 -4.56 0.79 -8.21
C CYS A 276 -4.23 2.14 -8.87
N ARG A 277 -4.75 2.41 -10.08
CA ARG A 277 -4.50 3.65 -10.82
C ARG A 277 -5.37 4.84 -10.40
N ASP A 278 -6.28 4.62 -9.43
CA ASP A 278 -7.15 5.63 -8.84
C ASP A 278 -6.91 5.84 -7.34
N GLY A 279 -5.64 5.74 -6.91
CA GLY A 279 -5.22 5.96 -5.51
C GLY A 279 -5.66 7.30 -4.90
N ILE A 280 -6.06 8.27 -5.72
CA ILE A 280 -6.58 9.57 -5.27
C ILE A 280 -7.80 9.45 -4.34
N HIS A 281 -8.65 8.44 -4.50
CA HIS A 281 -9.79 8.22 -3.60
C HIS A 281 -9.32 7.96 -2.16
N PHE A 282 -8.21 7.24 -2.02
CA PHE A 282 -7.62 6.95 -0.72
C PHE A 282 -6.94 8.17 -0.09
N TYR A 283 -6.49 9.15 -0.87
CA TYR A 283 -6.06 10.45 -0.33
C TYR A 283 -7.22 11.19 0.33
N PHE A 284 -8.35 11.32 -0.35
CA PHE A 284 -9.52 11.99 0.21
C PHE A 284 -10.12 11.21 1.38
N LEU A 285 -10.04 9.87 1.34
CA LEU A 285 -10.43 9.03 2.49
C LEU A 285 -9.52 9.30 3.70
N ALA A 286 -8.20 9.43 3.50
CA ALA A 286 -7.27 9.78 4.57
C ALA A 286 -7.58 11.17 5.15
N GLN A 287 -7.91 12.15 4.30
CA GLN A 287 -8.37 13.46 4.75
C GLN A 287 -9.67 13.38 5.56
N ALA A 288 -10.63 12.55 5.13
CA ALA A 288 -11.88 12.33 5.87
C ALA A 288 -11.59 11.75 7.26
N PHE A 289 -10.76 10.71 7.35
CA PHE A 289 -10.35 10.10 8.62
C PHE A 289 -9.63 11.07 9.57
N LEU A 290 -8.81 11.98 9.05
CA LEU A 290 -8.12 13.00 9.84
C LEU A 290 -9.03 14.16 10.28
N ARG A 291 -10.07 14.48 9.51
CA ARG A 291 -11.02 15.56 9.82
C ARG A 291 -12.18 15.11 10.71
N GLN A 292 -12.66 13.89 10.49
CA GLN A 292 -13.83 13.29 11.14
C GLN A 292 -13.37 12.13 12.02
N SER A 293 -12.51 12.41 13.00
CA SER A 293 -11.94 11.40 13.88
C SER A 293 -12.82 11.12 15.10
N ARG A 294 -14.04 10.61 14.89
CA ARG A 294 -14.91 10.29 16.01
C ARG A 294 -14.49 8.97 16.67
N PRO A 295 -14.41 8.88 18.01
CA PRO A 295 -14.04 7.66 18.72
C PRO A 295 -14.83 6.41 18.30
N GLU A 296 -16.13 6.57 18.07
CA GLU A 296 -17.03 5.51 17.64
C GLU A 296 -16.65 4.91 16.29
N ASP A 297 -16.09 5.69 15.35
CA ASP A 297 -15.76 5.22 14.01
C ASP A 297 -14.54 4.28 14.03
N TRP A 298 -13.62 4.49 14.97
CA TRP A 298 -12.41 3.69 15.17
C TRP A 298 -12.61 2.52 16.13
N ALA A 299 -13.65 2.59 16.97
CA ALA A 299 -14.10 1.47 17.80
C ALA A 299 -15.17 0.61 17.11
N ALA A 300 -15.65 1.02 15.93
CA ALA A 300 -16.72 0.33 15.21
C ALA A 300 -16.34 -1.13 14.89
N PRO A 301 -17.29 -2.08 15.02
CA PRO A 301 -17.08 -3.47 14.60
C PRO A 301 -16.69 -3.57 13.11
N PRO A 302 -15.91 -4.60 12.71
CA PRO A 302 -15.33 -4.71 11.37
C PRO A 302 -16.30 -4.46 10.22
N ASP A 303 -17.46 -5.11 10.25
CA ASP A 303 -18.45 -5.05 9.18
C ASP A 303 -19.26 -3.73 9.18
N VAL A 304 -19.35 -3.05 10.33
CA VAL A 304 -19.91 -1.69 10.43
C VAL A 304 -18.93 -0.69 9.83
N ARG A 305 -17.64 -0.80 10.20
CA ARG A 305 -16.56 0.00 9.62
C ARG A 305 -16.52 -0.15 8.10
N CYS A 306 -16.62 -1.37 7.60
CA CYS A 306 -16.58 -1.67 6.18
C CYS A 306 -17.65 -0.89 5.41
N ARG A 307 -18.92 -0.98 5.85
CA ARG A 307 -20.04 -0.21 5.27
C ARG A 307 -19.79 1.29 5.33
N HIS A 308 -19.31 1.79 6.46
CA HIS A 308 -19.01 3.22 6.62
C HIS A 308 -17.93 3.70 5.62
N VAL A 309 -16.84 2.94 5.47
CA VAL A 309 -15.78 3.28 4.53
C VAL A 309 -16.25 3.25 3.08
N PHE A 310 -17.05 2.26 2.69
CA PHE A 310 -17.63 2.23 1.35
C PHE A 310 -18.60 3.39 1.10
N ASN A 311 -19.38 3.81 2.10
CA ASN A 311 -20.21 5.01 2.02
C ASN A 311 -19.36 6.29 1.83
N LEU A 312 -18.25 6.43 2.55
CA LEU A 312 -17.33 7.55 2.36
C LEU A 312 -16.70 7.53 0.97
N LEU A 313 -16.22 6.37 0.51
CA LEU A 313 -15.68 6.21 -0.83
C LEU A 313 -16.73 6.58 -1.89
N LYS A 314 -18.00 6.15 -1.71
CA LYS A 314 -19.10 6.55 -2.59
C LYS A 314 -19.25 8.06 -2.67
N GLN A 315 -19.24 8.77 -1.55
CA GLN A 315 -19.32 10.25 -1.54
C GLN A 315 -18.10 10.90 -2.22
N ILE A 316 -16.90 10.38 -1.94
CA ILE A 316 -15.64 10.86 -2.53
C ILE A 316 -15.67 10.69 -4.06
N ARG A 317 -16.18 9.57 -4.59
CA ARG A 317 -16.31 9.35 -6.04
C ARG A 317 -17.11 10.46 -6.72
N HIS A 318 -18.25 10.85 -6.15
CA HIS A 318 -19.09 11.91 -6.70
C HIS A 318 -18.34 13.25 -6.74
N TYR A 319 -17.62 13.56 -5.67
CA TYR A 319 -16.78 14.75 -5.60
C TYR A 319 -15.67 14.73 -6.67
N ILE A 320 -14.91 13.64 -6.79
CA ILE A 320 -13.82 13.51 -7.76
C ILE A 320 -14.35 13.54 -9.19
N ALA A 321 -15.49 12.89 -9.48
CA ALA A 321 -16.11 12.91 -10.80
C ALA A 321 -16.48 14.35 -11.20
N SER A 322 -17.05 15.14 -10.27
CA SER A 322 -17.39 16.54 -10.52
C SER A 322 -16.16 17.43 -10.76
N ASP A 323 -15.09 17.27 -9.98
CA ASP A 323 -13.84 18.01 -10.14
C ASP A 323 -13.10 17.62 -11.43
N SER A 324 -13.12 16.33 -11.78
CA SER A 324 -12.49 15.81 -13.00
C SER A 324 -13.22 16.28 -14.26
N ALA A 325 -14.56 16.30 -14.24
CA ALA A 325 -15.37 16.83 -15.32
C ALA A 325 -15.09 18.33 -15.57
N GLN A 326 -14.90 19.12 -14.50
CA GLN A 326 -14.52 20.54 -14.62
C GLN A 326 -13.12 20.73 -15.23
N LYS A 327 -12.21 19.78 -15.01
CA LYS A 327 -10.81 19.84 -15.48
C LYS A 327 -10.57 19.11 -16.80
N GLY A 328 -11.59 18.49 -17.40
CA GLY A 328 -11.46 17.68 -18.61
C GLY A 328 -10.55 16.45 -18.44
N ILE A 329 -10.44 15.94 -17.21
CA ILE A 329 -9.60 14.77 -16.90
C ILE A 329 -10.46 13.51 -16.99
N GLU A 330 -10.00 12.52 -17.75
CA GLU A 330 -10.69 11.23 -17.83
C GLU A 330 -10.73 10.53 -16.46
N ILE A 331 -11.89 10.00 -16.13
CA ILE A 331 -12.20 9.37 -14.85
C ILE A 331 -11.72 7.91 -14.90
N GLY A 332 -11.08 7.42 -13.83
CA GLY A 332 -10.65 6.03 -13.76
C GLY A 332 -11.75 5.07 -13.28
N ASP A 333 -11.40 3.79 -13.20
CA ASP A 333 -12.36 2.69 -12.97
C ASP A 333 -13.04 2.70 -11.59
N MET A 334 -12.52 3.42 -10.59
CA MET A 334 -13.19 3.50 -9.28
C MET A 334 -14.58 4.15 -9.32
N VAL A 335 -14.88 4.96 -10.34
CA VAL A 335 -16.22 5.58 -10.49
C VAL A 335 -17.26 4.59 -11.06
N ALA A 336 -16.83 3.47 -11.62
CA ALA A 336 -17.72 2.44 -12.16
C ALA A 336 -18.17 1.38 -11.13
N ILE A 337 -17.67 1.44 -9.88
CA ILE A 337 -18.08 0.52 -8.80
C ILE A 337 -19.57 0.70 -8.48
N ALA A 338 -20.31 -0.40 -8.40
CA ALA A 338 -21.75 -0.40 -8.14
C ALA A 338 -22.15 0.42 -6.89
N ASP A 339 -23.25 1.15 -6.99
CA ASP A 339 -23.66 2.15 -6.00
C ASP A 339 -24.17 1.58 -4.67
N ASP A 340 -24.53 0.31 -4.64
CA ASP A 340 -24.98 -0.49 -3.50
C ASP A 340 -23.89 -1.45 -3.00
N TYR A 341 -22.70 -1.43 -3.63
CA TYR A 341 -21.60 -2.32 -3.27
C TYR A 341 -21.21 -2.15 -1.81
N ALA A 342 -21.28 -3.24 -1.04
CA ALA A 342 -20.94 -3.28 0.38
C ALA A 342 -21.77 -2.33 1.27
N ILE A 343 -22.96 -1.88 0.83
CA ILE A 343 -23.84 -0.99 1.60
C ILE A 343 -25.05 -1.75 2.14
N ALA A 344 -25.78 -2.46 1.27
CA ALA A 344 -27.02 -3.18 1.62
C ALA A 344 -26.75 -4.63 2.04
N ASP A 345 -25.92 -5.33 1.27
CA ASP A 345 -25.43 -6.68 1.57
C ASP A 345 -23.90 -6.63 1.66
N LEU A 346 -23.37 -7.24 2.72
CA LEU A 346 -21.93 -7.40 2.91
C LEU A 346 -21.39 -8.65 2.24
N THR A 347 -22.17 -9.36 1.43
CA THR A 347 -21.62 -10.27 0.43
C THR A 347 -20.89 -9.43 -0.62
N LEU A 348 -19.63 -9.12 -0.30
CA LEU A 348 -18.73 -8.37 -1.17
C LEU A 348 -18.55 -9.20 -2.45
N ASN A 349 -19.14 -8.76 -3.56
CA ASN A 349 -18.94 -9.44 -4.83
C ASN A 349 -17.97 -8.60 -5.65
N MET A 350 -16.67 -8.89 -5.63
CA MET A 350 -15.68 -8.05 -6.34
C MET A 350 -15.93 -7.96 -7.86
N LYS A 351 -16.75 -8.82 -8.46
CA LYS A 351 -17.23 -8.60 -9.85
C LYS A 351 -17.97 -7.26 -9.99
N ARG A 352 -18.60 -6.78 -8.92
CA ARG A 352 -19.29 -5.48 -8.85
C ARG A 352 -18.34 -4.32 -8.48
N LEU A 353 -17.11 -4.65 -8.06
CA LEU A 353 -16.04 -3.69 -7.82
C LEU A 353 -15.24 -3.40 -9.11
N PHE A 354 -15.13 -4.39 -10.02
CA PHE A 354 -14.40 -4.25 -11.27
C PHE A 354 -15.33 -4.24 -12.47
N THR A 355 -15.18 -3.27 -13.37
CA THR A 355 -15.88 -3.28 -14.66
C THR A 355 -15.41 -4.48 -15.51
N PRO A 356 -16.31 -5.27 -16.11
CA PRO A 356 -15.94 -6.32 -17.04
C PRO A 356 -15.08 -5.78 -18.20
N LEU A 357 -14.04 -6.53 -18.59
CA LEU A 357 -13.16 -6.13 -19.70
C LEU A 357 -13.90 -6.08 -21.06
N ASP A 358 -14.99 -6.84 -21.19
CA ASP A 358 -15.76 -7.02 -22.44
C ASP A 358 -16.88 -5.98 -22.62
N GLU A 359 -17.14 -5.13 -21.62
CA GLU A 359 -18.10 -4.02 -21.70
C GLU A 359 -17.40 -2.69 -22.05
N LEU A 360 -16.18 -2.75 -22.62
CA LEU A 360 -15.31 -1.61 -22.94
C LEU A 360 -14.97 -1.51 -24.43
#